data_AF-A0A9C9X0X7-F1
#
_entry.id   AF-A0A9C9X0X7-F1
#
_cell.length_a   1.000
_cell.length_b   1.000
_cell.length_c   1.000
_cell.angle_alpha   90.00
_cell.angle_beta   90.00
_cell.angle_gamma   90.00
#
_symmetry.space_group_name_H-M   'P 1'
#
loop_
_entity.id
_entity.type
_entity.pdbx_description
1 polymer ?
#
loop_
_entity_poly.entity_id
_entity_poly.type
_entity_poly.pdbx_seq_one_letter_code
_entity_poly.pdbx_strand_id
1 'polypeptide(L)'
;MRLFNSAREYHEKTKYAYDDIKFFYKEFASDPQPVTNKEYSDKPVVDLPKRFEPLTENYFTALQRSRGFAGFRMLENETISLENLSHLLYLTNGVTLVREFPTQKIFLRAAPSASGLYPTEVYLLVNNVSDLPKGLYYFHPRLHQLIRILDGDQHAAAEKAGFQQKVLRDAPVLLFLTSVFSRNSWKFKNRAYRYCLMDAGYVGENIAVAAAGLGLAANLVGDFVDEEVNNFLGIDGSNEAAIMVASIGKDAGALTEDSYTFGMIKPDDDIINELYKSLIQGIHKNSAHFMPGEDTLNIDVKFPHTFSFSPKEAREDFVDLPAPIPAVVKTVHQVIETRRSSYNFLRISLSDEELSTLLWELRNVPSLYDYPSYFTYLVVNNVKGLENGIYLYHPEHHKLEFLRRGTYRGDISFLTLAQDAVFNSSVALFFTTDFEKINIFANRGYRYAHFNVGMLSENIYLTATALGLAVRGIGNFFDDSLNTFLRVREPHENVLGGVIVGRS
;
A
#
# COMPACT_ATOMS: atom_id res chain seq x y z
N MET A 1 -0.04 -28.51 5.68
CA MET A 1 -1.38 -27.94 5.89
C MET A 1 -1.57 -26.86 4.83
N ARG A 2 -2.49 -27.03 3.88
CA ARG A 2 -2.67 -26.10 2.75
C ARG A 2 -3.69 -25.00 3.13
N LEU A 3 -3.24 -23.99 3.88
CA LEU A 3 -4.10 -22.89 4.36
C LEU A 3 -4.42 -21.82 3.29
N PHE A 4 -3.77 -21.87 2.12
CA PHE A 4 -3.66 -20.75 1.17
C PHE A 4 -4.11 -21.11 -0.27
N ASN A 5 -5.16 -21.92 -0.42
CA ASN A 5 -5.55 -22.45 -1.73
C ASN A 5 -6.21 -21.38 -2.61
N SER A 6 -7.25 -20.70 -2.11
CA SER A 6 -7.96 -19.65 -2.86
C SER A 6 -7.05 -18.51 -3.31
N ALA A 7 -6.12 -18.07 -2.46
CA ALA A 7 -5.20 -16.99 -2.82
C ALA A 7 -4.19 -17.39 -3.90
N ARG A 8 -3.63 -18.60 -3.84
CA ARG A 8 -2.77 -19.13 -4.92
C ARG A 8 -3.55 -19.26 -6.21
N GLU A 9 -4.76 -19.81 -6.15
CA GLU A 9 -5.58 -19.99 -7.33
C GLU A 9 -5.98 -18.65 -7.96
N TYR A 10 -6.38 -17.67 -7.13
CA TYR A 10 -6.63 -16.30 -7.57
C TYR A 10 -5.38 -15.68 -8.20
N HIS A 11 -4.20 -15.89 -7.61
CA HIS A 11 -2.94 -15.43 -8.18
C HIS A 11 -2.74 -16.03 -9.57
N GLU A 12 -2.75 -17.35 -9.71
CA GLU A 12 -2.57 -18.02 -11.01
C GLU A 12 -3.58 -17.55 -12.06
N LYS A 13 -4.87 -17.50 -11.72
CA LYS A 13 -5.94 -17.07 -12.64
C LYS A 13 -5.88 -15.60 -13.05
N THR A 14 -5.07 -14.79 -12.36
CA THR A 14 -4.95 -13.36 -12.64
C THR A 14 -3.58 -12.96 -13.16
N LYS A 15 -2.69 -13.92 -13.42
CA LYS A 15 -1.44 -13.68 -14.15
C LYS A 15 -1.73 -13.22 -15.58
N TYR A 16 -0.81 -12.48 -16.17
CA TYR A 16 -0.79 -12.28 -17.61
C TYR A 16 0.20 -13.23 -18.26
N ALA A 17 -0.26 -13.98 -19.27
CA ALA A 17 0.61 -14.67 -20.22
C ALA A 17 0.73 -13.88 -21.52
N TYR A 18 1.74 -14.21 -22.33
CA TYR A 18 1.98 -13.57 -23.62
C TYR A 18 0.74 -13.65 -24.55
N ASP A 19 0.07 -14.80 -24.55
CA ASP A 19 -1.09 -15.04 -25.40
C ASP A 19 -2.33 -14.23 -25.00
N ASP A 20 -2.41 -13.77 -23.75
CA ASP A 20 -3.53 -12.99 -23.21
C ASP A 20 -3.52 -11.52 -23.68
N ILE A 21 -2.37 -11.01 -24.16
CA ILE A 21 -2.21 -9.57 -24.46
C ILE A 21 -3.14 -9.11 -25.61
N LYS A 22 -3.52 -10.02 -26.50
CA LYS A 22 -4.48 -9.74 -27.59
C LYS A 22 -5.87 -9.39 -27.06
N PHE A 23 -6.24 -9.87 -25.87
CA PHE A 23 -7.51 -9.54 -25.21
C PHE A 23 -7.41 -8.23 -24.41
N PHE A 24 -6.26 -7.95 -23.81
CA PHE A 24 -6.03 -6.73 -23.00
C PHE A 24 -6.29 -5.43 -23.78
N TYR A 25 -5.91 -5.36 -25.06
CA TYR A 25 -6.12 -4.17 -25.89
C TYR A 25 -7.42 -4.18 -26.71
N LYS A 26 -8.14 -5.32 -26.77
CA LYS A 26 -9.36 -5.46 -27.60
C LYS A 26 -10.65 -5.08 -26.90
N GLU A 27 -10.67 -5.00 -25.56
CA GLU A 27 -11.87 -4.67 -24.79
C GLU A 27 -11.69 -3.40 -23.93
N PHE A 28 -11.46 -2.25 -24.56
CA PHE A 28 -11.93 -1.01 -23.96
C PHE A 28 -13.39 -0.84 -24.33
N ALA A 29 -14.25 -1.44 -23.50
CA ALA A 29 -15.69 -1.40 -23.62
C ALA A 29 -16.20 0.05 -23.63
N SER A 30 -17.29 0.28 -24.35
CA SER A 30 -18.09 1.50 -24.43
C SER A 30 -18.61 2.05 -23.10
N ASP A 31 -18.24 1.46 -21.96
CA ASP A 31 -18.75 1.79 -20.64
C ASP A 31 -18.05 3.03 -20.09
N PRO A 32 -18.80 3.99 -19.50
CA PRO A 32 -18.22 5.18 -18.91
C PRO A 32 -17.27 4.81 -17.77
N GLN A 33 -16.17 5.55 -17.66
CA GLN A 33 -15.23 5.41 -16.54
C GLN A 33 -15.97 5.62 -15.21
N PRO A 34 -15.73 4.78 -14.19
CA PRO A 34 -16.41 4.90 -12.91
C PRO A 34 -16.06 6.21 -12.20
N VAL A 35 -17.04 6.75 -11.49
CA VAL A 35 -16.84 7.91 -10.62
C VAL A 35 -15.91 7.52 -9.46
N THR A 36 -14.93 8.37 -9.17
CA THR A 36 -13.85 8.05 -8.24
C THR A 36 -14.08 8.56 -6.82
N ASN A 37 -15.24 9.15 -6.52
CA ASN A 37 -15.67 9.55 -5.19
C ASN A 37 -17.12 9.09 -4.96
N LYS A 38 -17.48 8.80 -3.71
CA LYS A 38 -18.87 8.62 -3.28
C LYS A 38 -19.54 9.96 -3.03
N GLU A 39 -20.86 9.97 -3.16
CA GLU A 39 -21.74 11.11 -2.88
C GLU A 39 -22.77 10.69 -1.81
N TYR A 40 -23.07 11.60 -0.91
CA TYR A 40 -24.04 11.42 0.17
C TYR A 40 -24.86 12.71 0.32
N SER A 41 -25.76 12.96 -0.63
CA SER A 41 -26.47 14.24 -0.78
C SER A 41 -27.28 14.67 0.45
N ASP A 42 -27.76 13.70 1.22
CA ASP A 42 -28.73 13.92 2.31
C ASP A 42 -28.07 13.91 3.70
N LYS A 43 -26.73 13.92 3.75
CA LYS A 43 -25.96 13.81 5.00
C LYS A 43 -25.32 15.15 5.37
N PRO A 44 -25.20 15.47 6.68
CA PRO A 44 -24.53 16.68 7.13
C PRO A 44 -23.06 16.74 6.67
N VAL A 45 -22.63 17.93 6.27
CA VAL A 45 -21.26 18.18 5.78
C VAL A 45 -20.52 19.08 6.75
N VAL A 46 -19.24 18.78 6.97
CA VAL A 46 -18.29 19.62 7.71
C VAL A 46 -17.18 20.04 6.75
N ASP A 47 -17.01 21.35 6.58
CA ASP A 47 -15.92 21.92 5.82
C ASP A 47 -14.60 21.75 6.57
N LEU A 48 -13.59 21.19 5.88
CA LEU A 48 -12.26 21.05 6.45
C LEU A 48 -11.39 22.27 6.13
N PRO A 49 -10.55 22.74 7.07
CA PRO A 49 -9.55 23.77 6.80
C PRO A 49 -8.67 23.41 5.60
N LYS A 50 -8.48 24.33 4.65
CA LYS A 50 -7.66 24.11 3.43
C LYS A 50 -6.32 24.84 3.46
N ARG A 51 -6.10 25.64 4.49
CA ARG A 51 -4.83 26.30 4.78
C ARG A 51 -4.27 25.60 6.01
N PHE A 52 -3.03 25.19 5.89
CA PHE A 52 -2.34 24.43 6.92
C PHE A 52 -1.14 25.25 7.38
N GLU A 53 -0.86 25.23 8.66
CA GLU A 53 0.44 25.64 9.15
C GLU A 53 1.55 24.82 8.45
N PRO A 54 2.66 25.45 8.01
CA PRO A 54 3.72 24.73 7.33
C PRO A 54 4.34 23.65 8.23
N LEU A 55 4.37 22.39 7.74
CA LEU A 55 5.19 21.37 8.38
C LEU A 55 6.65 21.76 8.25
N THR A 56 7.36 21.87 9.37
CA THR A 56 8.79 22.20 9.42
C THR A 56 9.69 20.97 9.45
N GLU A 57 9.11 19.80 9.76
CA GLU A 57 9.87 18.57 9.86
C GLU A 57 10.38 18.09 8.49
N ASN A 58 11.65 17.67 8.48
CA ASN A 58 12.31 17.07 7.34
C ASN A 58 11.63 15.73 6.96
N TYR A 59 11.44 15.49 5.65
CA TYR A 59 10.86 14.25 5.15
C TYR A 59 11.56 12.99 5.69
N PHE A 60 12.89 12.90 5.61
CA PHE A 60 13.61 11.70 6.06
C PHE A 60 13.53 11.49 7.57
N THR A 61 13.45 12.57 8.36
CA THR A 61 13.26 12.47 9.81
C THR A 61 11.86 11.94 10.14
N ALA A 62 10.81 12.49 9.52
CA ALA A 62 9.45 11.99 9.68
C ALA A 62 9.32 10.54 9.20
N LEU A 63 9.97 10.20 8.08
CA LEU A 63 10.03 8.86 7.52
C LEU A 63 10.62 7.88 8.54
N GLN A 64 11.81 8.18 9.09
CA GLN A 64 12.43 7.34 10.12
C GLN A 64 11.55 7.21 11.37
N ARG A 65 10.89 8.29 11.82
CA ARG A 65 9.97 8.25 12.97
C ARG A 65 8.72 7.42 12.70
N SER A 66 8.20 7.42 11.47
CA SER A 66 7.01 6.64 11.11
C SER A 66 7.25 5.14 11.19
N ARG A 67 8.52 4.71 11.23
CA ARG A 67 8.93 3.32 11.03
C ARG A 67 10.11 2.85 11.88
N GLY A 68 10.48 3.60 12.91
CA GLY A 68 11.64 3.32 13.76
C GLY A 68 11.37 2.29 14.87
N PHE A 69 10.24 1.59 14.81
CA PHE A 69 9.78 0.59 15.77
C PHE A 69 9.19 -0.64 15.06
N ALA A 70 9.23 -1.79 15.73
CA ALA A 70 8.51 -2.99 15.36
C ALA A 70 7.38 -3.22 16.37
N GLY A 71 6.15 -3.28 15.91
CA GLY A 71 4.94 -3.46 16.68
C GLY A 71 3.95 -2.32 16.49
N PHE A 72 3.05 -2.17 17.46
CA PHE A 72 2.14 -1.04 17.50
C PHE A 72 2.48 -0.11 18.65
N ARG A 73 2.45 1.19 18.37
CA ARG A 73 2.62 2.24 19.37
C ARG A 73 1.36 2.39 20.20
N MET A 74 1.53 2.48 21.51
CA MET A 74 0.50 2.98 22.40
C MET A 74 0.23 4.44 22.04
N LEU A 75 -1.05 4.78 21.92
CA LEU A 75 -1.49 6.12 21.58
C LEU A 75 -2.09 6.81 22.80
N GLU A 76 -1.76 8.08 22.98
CA GLU A 76 -2.48 8.94 23.92
C GLU A 76 -3.79 9.37 23.27
N ASN A 77 -4.89 9.33 24.04
CA ASN A 77 -6.17 9.92 23.63
C ASN A 77 -6.17 11.46 23.79
N GLU A 78 -5.08 12.12 23.38
CA GLU A 78 -5.00 13.57 23.34
C GLU A 78 -5.84 14.12 22.17
N THR A 79 -6.51 15.25 22.37
CA THR A 79 -7.34 15.87 21.35
C THR A 79 -6.52 16.28 20.13
N ILE A 80 -6.88 15.77 18.96
CA ILE A 80 -6.30 16.21 17.68
C ILE A 80 -7.04 17.46 17.21
N SER A 81 -6.33 18.49 16.75
CA SER A 81 -6.99 19.67 16.18
C SER A 81 -7.68 19.34 14.85
N LEU A 82 -8.80 20.00 14.54
CA LEU A 82 -9.45 19.88 13.23
C LEU A 82 -8.50 20.21 12.07
N GLU A 83 -7.57 21.14 12.29
CA GLU A 83 -6.53 21.50 11.32
C GLU A 83 -5.56 20.33 11.07
N ASN A 84 -5.02 19.70 12.11
CA ASN A 84 -4.11 18.56 11.96
C ASN A 84 -4.83 17.37 11.30
N LEU A 85 -6.09 17.11 11.68
CA LEU A 85 -6.90 16.08 11.02
C LEU A 85 -7.09 16.40 9.53
N SER A 86 -7.42 17.66 9.22
CA SER A 86 -7.59 18.11 7.83
C SER A 86 -6.30 17.96 7.01
N HIS A 87 -5.17 18.34 7.57
CA HIS A 87 -3.85 18.25 6.93
C HIS A 87 -3.46 16.80 6.68
N LEU A 88 -3.68 15.93 7.68
CA LEU A 88 -3.48 14.49 7.56
C LEU A 88 -4.28 13.90 6.39
N LEU A 89 -5.57 14.23 6.29
CA LEU A 89 -6.44 13.72 5.21
C LEU A 89 -6.03 14.25 3.83
N TYR A 90 -5.62 15.52 3.75
CA TYR A 90 -5.10 16.11 2.53
C TYR A 90 -3.87 15.34 2.03
N LEU A 91 -2.90 15.08 2.93
CA LEU A 91 -1.67 14.37 2.62
C LEU A 91 -1.87 12.86 2.43
N THR A 92 -2.97 12.30 2.92
CA THR A 92 -3.28 10.87 2.79
C THR A 92 -3.91 10.54 1.44
N ASN A 93 -5.04 11.19 1.12
CA ASN A 93 -5.85 10.88 -0.07
C ASN A 93 -6.53 12.13 -0.68
N GLY A 94 -6.11 13.33 -0.29
CA GLY A 94 -6.64 14.59 -0.82
C GLY A 94 -6.22 14.83 -2.27
N VAL A 95 -6.93 15.73 -2.96
CA VAL A 95 -6.56 16.16 -4.32
C VAL A 95 -5.41 17.17 -4.26
N THR A 96 -4.26 16.82 -4.83
CA THR A 96 -3.05 17.65 -4.83
C THR A 96 -2.75 18.28 -6.20
N LEU A 97 -3.45 17.86 -7.27
CA LEU A 97 -3.41 18.54 -8.57
C LEU A 97 -4.71 18.32 -9.35
N VAL A 98 -5.25 19.42 -9.88
CA VAL A 98 -6.33 19.38 -10.87
C VAL A 98 -5.73 19.66 -12.25
N ARG A 99 -5.85 18.71 -13.16
CA ARG A 99 -5.50 18.91 -14.58
C ARG A 99 -6.77 19.23 -15.36
N GLU A 100 -6.79 20.39 -15.99
CA GLU A 100 -7.92 20.83 -16.80
C GLU A 100 -7.66 20.51 -18.28
N PHE A 101 -8.59 19.77 -18.88
CA PHE A 101 -8.67 19.52 -20.31
C PHE A 101 -9.95 20.18 -20.85
N PRO A 102 -10.07 20.45 -22.16
CA PRO A 102 -11.23 21.13 -22.72
C PRO A 102 -12.59 20.53 -22.36
N THR A 103 -12.66 19.21 -22.14
CA THR A 103 -13.92 18.49 -21.89
C THR A 103 -14.00 17.83 -20.51
N GLN A 104 -12.93 17.86 -19.71
CA GLN A 104 -12.88 17.16 -18.42
C GLN A 104 -11.84 17.72 -17.47
N LYS A 105 -12.08 17.58 -16.16
CA LYS A 105 -11.09 17.82 -15.11
C LYS A 105 -10.64 16.49 -14.52
N ILE A 106 -9.33 16.28 -14.44
CA ILE A 106 -8.74 15.12 -13.78
C ILE A 106 -8.20 15.56 -12.42
N PHE A 107 -8.70 14.93 -11.36
CA PHE A 107 -8.33 15.19 -9.98
C PHE A 107 -7.30 14.15 -9.55
N LEU A 108 -6.04 14.55 -9.46
CA LEU A 108 -4.95 13.69 -9.00
C LEU A 108 -4.80 13.82 -7.49
N ARG A 109 -4.61 12.67 -6.83
CA ARG A 109 -4.54 12.59 -5.37
C ARG A 109 -3.10 12.52 -4.86
N ALA A 110 -2.96 12.74 -3.55
CA ALA A 110 -1.74 12.50 -2.79
C ALA A 110 -1.19 11.11 -3.07
N ALA A 111 -1.97 10.05 -2.80
CA ALA A 111 -1.63 8.69 -3.18
C ALA A 111 -1.77 8.45 -4.72
N PRO A 112 -0.82 7.76 -5.37
CA PRO A 112 -1.03 7.22 -6.71
C PRO A 112 -2.08 6.10 -6.68
N SER A 113 -2.61 5.79 -7.86
CA SER A 113 -3.57 4.69 -8.05
C SER A 113 -3.40 4.09 -9.44
N ALA A 114 -3.60 2.78 -9.57
CA ALA A 114 -3.58 2.09 -10.85
C ALA A 114 -4.53 2.77 -11.87
N SER A 115 -3.96 3.40 -12.90
CA SER A 115 -4.70 4.21 -13.89
C SER A 115 -5.53 5.37 -13.34
N GLY A 116 -5.29 5.81 -12.10
CA GLY A 116 -6.05 6.91 -11.48
C GLY A 116 -7.53 6.59 -11.27
N LEU A 117 -7.84 5.34 -10.96
CA LEU A 117 -9.21 4.87 -10.72
C LEU A 117 -9.64 5.01 -9.25
N TYR A 118 -8.68 5.20 -8.34
CA TYR A 118 -8.88 5.49 -6.92
C TYR A 118 -9.95 4.61 -6.25
N PRO A 119 -9.71 3.28 -6.14
CA PRO A 119 -10.61 2.36 -5.46
C PRO A 119 -10.72 2.65 -3.96
N THR A 120 -9.66 3.21 -3.36
CA THR A 120 -9.56 3.41 -1.91
C THR A 120 -10.38 4.60 -1.43
N GLU A 121 -11.36 4.35 -0.57
CA GLU A 121 -12.10 5.36 0.18
C GLU A 121 -11.62 5.43 1.64
N VAL A 122 -11.82 6.60 2.26
CA VAL A 122 -11.39 6.87 3.64
C VAL A 122 -12.61 7.25 4.47
N TYR A 123 -12.96 6.39 5.43
CA TYR A 123 -13.92 6.71 6.49
C TYR A 123 -13.17 6.98 7.78
N LEU A 124 -13.78 7.75 8.67
CA LEU A 124 -13.19 8.13 9.94
C LEU A 124 -14.19 7.88 11.06
N LEU A 125 -13.76 7.16 12.09
CA LEU A 125 -14.43 7.21 13.38
C LEU A 125 -13.73 8.27 14.24
N VAL A 126 -14.47 9.32 14.56
CA VAL A 126 -13.99 10.45 15.37
C VAL A 126 -14.33 10.20 16.83
N ASN A 127 -13.31 10.14 17.69
CA ASN A 127 -13.44 10.03 19.13
C ASN A 127 -13.06 11.35 19.83
N ASN A 128 -11.88 11.91 19.52
CA ASN A 128 -11.37 13.09 20.20
C ASN A 128 -10.70 14.08 19.24
N VAL A 129 -11.52 14.90 18.57
CA VAL A 129 -11.07 15.95 17.64
C VAL A 129 -11.71 17.28 18.03
N SER A 130 -10.94 18.36 18.04
CA SER A 130 -11.47 19.69 18.37
C SER A 130 -12.54 20.12 17.37
N ASP A 131 -13.64 20.70 17.86
CA ASP A 131 -14.73 21.25 17.03
C ASP A 131 -15.38 20.25 16.05
N LEU A 132 -15.20 18.95 16.27
CA LEU A 132 -15.79 17.89 15.47
C LEU A 132 -16.51 16.89 16.38
N PRO A 133 -17.84 16.78 16.31
CA PRO A 133 -18.59 15.82 17.12
C PRO A 133 -18.12 14.37 16.89
N LYS A 134 -18.29 13.53 17.90
CA LYS A 134 -18.11 12.09 17.76
C LYS A 134 -19.07 11.53 16.71
N GLY A 135 -18.56 10.65 15.87
CA GLY A 135 -19.35 10.06 14.79
C GLY A 135 -18.50 9.33 13.76
N LEU A 136 -19.21 8.66 12.84
CA LEU A 136 -18.63 8.09 11.64
C LEU A 136 -18.74 9.10 10.50
N TYR A 137 -17.63 9.36 9.83
CA TYR A 137 -17.53 10.29 8.72
C TYR A 137 -16.94 9.62 7.49
N TYR A 138 -17.31 10.11 6.31
CA TYR A 138 -16.64 9.83 5.05
C TYR A 138 -15.84 11.06 4.62
N PHE A 139 -14.57 10.89 4.25
CA PHE A 139 -13.77 11.98 3.69
C PHE A 139 -14.04 12.11 2.20
N HIS A 140 -14.56 13.27 1.78
CA HIS A 140 -14.81 13.56 0.38
C HIS A 140 -13.59 14.22 -0.28
N PRO A 141 -12.75 13.49 -1.04
CA PRO A 141 -11.41 13.94 -1.43
C PRO A 141 -11.43 15.15 -2.37
N ARG A 142 -12.44 15.24 -3.25
CA ARG A 142 -12.52 16.34 -4.24
C ARG A 142 -12.98 17.66 -3.66
N LEU A 143 -13.81 17.60 -2.62
CA LEU A 143 -14.36 18.80 -1.98
C LEU A 143 -13.54 19.18 -0.73
N HIS A 144 -12.74 18.24 -0.23
CA HIS A 144 -11.97 18.35 1.00
C HIS A 144 -12.91 18.68 2.17
N GLN A 145 -13.82 17.75 2.44
CA GLN A 145 -14.91 17.86 3.40
C GLN A 145 -15.12 16.51 4.10
N LEU A 146 -15.71 16.54 5.30
CA LEU A 146 -16.23 15.35 5.95
C LEU A 146 -17.74 15.29 5.80
N ILE A 147 -18.26 14.11 5.44
CA ILE A 147 -19.69 13.85 5.39
C ILE A 147 -20.05 12.93 6.55
N ARG A 148 -20.92 13.39 7.46
CA ARG A 148 -21.29 12.64 8.66
C ARG A 148 -22.27 11.51 8.32
N ILE A 149 -21.82 10.27 8.41
CA ILE A 149 -22.57 9.07 8.08
C ILE A 149 -23.47 8.65 9.25
N LEU A 150 -22.89 8.58 10.45
CA LEU A 150 -23.57 8.21 11.70
C LEU A 150 -23.16 9.16 12.83
N ASP A 151 -24.14 9.50 13.67
CA ASP A 151 -23.95 10.26 14.89
C ASP A 151 -23.54 9.35 16.06
N GLY A 152 -22.78 9.90 17.00
CA GLY A 152 -22.50 9.26 18.28
C GLY A 152 -21.25 8.40 18.31
N ASP A 153 -20.98 7.83 19.47
CA ASP A 153 -19.79 7.06 19.75
C ASP A 153 -19.94 5.60 19.25
N GLN A 154 -19.16 5.22 18.23
CA GLN A 154 -19.10 3.84 17.71
C GLN A 154 -17.84 3.10 18.14
N HIS A 155 -17.11 3.65 19.10
CA HIS A 155 -15.77 3.19 19.43
C HIS A 155 -15.75 1.77 20.00
N ALA A 156 -16.71 1.43 20.87
CA ALA A 156 -16.85 0.07 21.40
C ALA A 156 -17.13 -0.97 20.30
N ALA A 157 -17.87 -0.60 19.25
CA ALA A 157 -18.12 -1.47 18.11
C ALA A 157 -16.85 -1.68 17.27
N ALA A 158 -16.08 -0.61 17.03
CA ALA A 158 -14.81 -0.68 16.32
C ALA A 158 -13.76 -1.51 17.09
N GLU A 159 -13.67 -1.33 18.41
CA GLU A 159 -12.78 -2.13 19.27
C GLU A 159 -13.14 -3.61 19.22
N LYS A 160 -14.43 -3.94 19.35
CA LYS A 160 -14.91 -5.32 19.26
C LYS A 160 -14.57 -5.94 17.91
N ALA A 161 -14.88 -5.24 16.81
CA ALA A 161 -14.58 -5.69 15.46
C ALA A 161 -13.08 -5.82 15.21
N GLY A 162 -12.26 -5.06 15.93
CA GLY A 162 -10.80 -5.12 15.90
C GLY A 162 -10.18 -6.08 16.91
N PHE A 163 -10.90 -7.10 17.37
CA PHE A 163 -10.40 -8.12 18.32
C PHE A 163 -9.87 -7.54 19.64
N GLN A 164 -10.43 -6.43 20.11
CA GLN A 164 -10.02 -5.73 21.35
C GLN A 164 -8.55 -5.29 21.35
N GLN A 165 -7.96 -5.07 20.17
CA GLN A 165 -6.62 -4.49 20.05
C GLN A 165 -6.59 -3.10 20.71
N LYS A 166 -5.65 -2.88 21.64
CA LYS A 166 -5.59 -1.64 22.43
C LYS A 166 -5.34 -0.41 21.55
N VAL A 167 -4.60 -0.61 20.47
CA VAL A 167 -4.25 0.45 19.52
C VAL A 167 -5.48 1.03 18.80
N LEU A 168 -6.56 0.24 18.68
CA LEU A 168 -7.84 0.74 18.17
C LEU A 168 -8.66 1.42 19.26
N ARG A 169 -8.48 1.02 20.53
CA ARG A 169 -9.25 1.52 21.66
C ARG A 169 -8.82 2.91 22.15
N ASP A 170 -7.54 3.20 22.10
CA ASP A 170 -7.04 4.42 22.76
C ASP A 170 -6.86 5.58 21.75
N ALA A 171 -7.26 5.37 20.49
CA ALA A 171 -7.05 6.31 19.40
C ALA A 171 -8.08 7.46 19.36
N PRO A 172 -7.64 8.72 19.28
CA PRO A 172 -8.50 9.87 18.99
C PRO A 172 -9.28 9.75 17.67
N VAL A 173 -8.68 9.12 16.66
CA VAL A 173 -9.27 8.90 15.33
C VAL A 173 -8.87 7.52 14.80
N LEU A 174 -9.85 6.78 14.26
CA LEU A 174 -9.60 5.62 13.42
C LEU A 174 -9.94 5.95 11.98
N LEU A 175 -9.05 5.62 11.05
CA LEU A 175 -9.30 5.67 9.61
C LEU A 175 -9.60 4.26 9.10
N PHE A 176 -10.74 4.08 8.44
CA PHE A 176 -11.08 2.84 7.75
C PHE A 176 -10.86 3.04 6.26
N LEU A 177 -9.90 2.29 5.70
CA LEU A 177 -9.68 2.23 4.28
C LEU A 177 -10.55 1.13 3.70
N THR A 178 -11.47 1.51 2.82
CA THR A 178 -12.28 0.57 2.03
C THR A 178 -11.80 0.56 0.60
N SER A 179 -12.14 -0.48 -0.16
CA SER A 179 -11.92 -0.51 -1.60
C SER A 179 -13.21 -0.77 -2.35
N VAL A 180 -13.56 0.14 -3.26
CA VAL A 180 -14.62 -0.06 -4.26
C VAL A 180 -14.03 -0.85 -5.44
N PHE A 181 -14.17 -2.18 -5.41
CA PHE A 181 -13.52 -3.09 -6.36
C PHE A 181 -13.92 -2.83 -7.83
N SER A 182 -15.18 -2.43 -8.07
CA SER A 182 -15.66 -2.11 -9.41
C SER A 182 -14.87 -1.01 -10.12
N ARG A 183 -14.25 -0.08 -9.38
CA ARG A 183 -13.46 1.00 -9.97
C ARG A 183 -12.26 0.47 -10.75
N ASN A 184 -11.50 -0.43 -10.14
CA ASN A 184 -10.37 -1.07 -10.81
C ASN A 184 -10.81 -2.19 -11.75
N SER A 185 -11.86 -2.96 -11.42
CA SER A 185 -12.30 -4.07 -12.26
C SER A 185 -12.92 -3.62 -13.59
N TRP A 186 -13.39 -2.37 -13.69
CA TRP A 186 -13.77 -1.74 -14.96
C TRP A 186 -12.67 -1.92 -16.02
N LYS A 187 -11.41 -1.62 -15.65
CA LYS A 187 -10.24 -1.73 -16.52
C LYS A 187 -9.52 -3.08 -16.42
N PHE A 188 -9.27 -3.55 -15.21
CA PHE A 188 -8.34 -4.66 -14.94
C PHE A 188 -9.03 -6.00 -14.73
N LYS A 189 -10.37 -6.05 -14.88
CA LYS A 189 -11.19 -7.26 -14.72
C LYS A 189 -10.82 -7.97 -13.41
N ASN A 190 -10.60 -9.27 -13.46
CA ASN A 190 -10.31 -10.06 -12.26
C ASN A 190 -9.00 -9.71 -11.58
N ARG A 191 -7.97 -9.18 -12.29
CA ARG A 191 -6.69 -8.78 -11.68
C ARG A 191 -6.82 -7.54 -10.78
N ALA A 192 -7.94 -6.83 -10.86
CA ALA A 192 -8.19 -5.60 -10.11
C ALA A 192 -7.99 -5.69 -8.60
N TYR A 193 -8.26 -6.84 -7.97
CA TYR A 193 -8.09 -6.99 -6.52
C TYR A 193 -6.63 -6.73 -6.10
N ARG A 194 -5.65 -7.19 -6.89
CA ARG A 194 -4.22 -6.91 -6.64
C ARG A 194 -3.96 -5.41 -6.58
N TYR A 195 -4.54 -4.65 -7.51
CA TYR A 195 -4.38 -3.20 -7.59
C TYR A 195 -5.15 -2.46 -6.51
N CYS A 196 -6.36 -2.92 -6.16
CA CYS A 196 -7.11 -2.38 -5.03
C CYS A 196 -6.32 -2.47 -3.72
N LEU A 197 -5.67 -3.61 -3.49
CA LEU A 197 -4.83 -3.80 -2.31
C LEU A 197 -3.59 -2.92 -2.37
N MET A 198 -2.85 -2.88 -3.49
CA MET A 198 -1.70 -1.97 -3.62
C MET A 198 -2.09 -0.49 -3.43
N ASP A 199 -3.20 -0.05 -4.04
CA ASP A 199 -3.75 1.31 -3.91
C ASP A 199 -4.03 1.67 -2.44
N ALA A 200 -4.50 0.74 -1.62
CA ALA A 200 -4.62 0.94 -0.18
C ALA A 200 -3.26 0.98 0.54
N GLY A 201 -2.28 0.21 0.08
CA GLY A 201 -0.90 0.29 0.57
C GLY A 201 -0.27 1.67 0.33
N TYR A 202 -0.48 2.28 -0.84
CA TYR A 202 -0.02 3.65 -1.11
C TYR A 202 -0.65 4.66 -0.12
N VAL A 203 -1.96 4.53 0.14
CA VAL A 203 -2.65 5.37 1.12
C VAL A 203 -2.13 5.13 2.54
N GLY A 204 -1.89 3.88 2.92
CA GLY A 204 -1.35 3.48 4.24
C GLY A 204 0.03 4.07 4.52
N GLU A 205 0.94 4.07 3.52
CA GLU A 205 2.24 4.72 3.65
C GLU A 205 2.10 6.24 3.84
N ASN A 206 1.21 6.89 3.07
CA ASN A 206 0.97 8.32 3.25
C ASN A 206 0.40 8.64 4.64
N ILE A 207 -0.49 7.80 5.20
CA ILE A 207 -0.96 7.95 6.58
C ILE A 207 0.22 7.93 7.56
N ALA A 208 1.10 6.93 7.44
CA ALA A 208 2.23 6.75 8.35
C ALA A 208 3.18 7.95 8.33
N VAL A 209 3.56 8.42 7.14
CA VAL A 209 4.50 9.54 6.97
C VAL A 209 3.86 10.88 7.30
N ALA A 210 2.61 11.11 6.90
CA ALA A 210 1.88 12.34 7.20
C ALA A 210 1.61 12.49 8.71
N ALA A 211 1.21 11.41 9.40
CA ALA A 211 1.06 11.42 10.85
C ALA A 211 2.39 11.78 11.53
N ALA A 212 3.49 11.14 11.15
CA ALA A 212 4.80 11.42 11.73
C ALA A 212 5.23 12.89 11.53
N GLY A 213 5.01 13.46 10.35
CA GLY A 213 5.31 14.86 10.03
C GLY A 213 4.43 15.88 10.77
N LEU A 214 3.26 15.45 11.27
CA LEU A 214 2.36 16.22 12.14
C LEU A 214 2.69 16.05 13.63
N GLY A 215 3.74 15.29 13.98
CA GLY A 215 4.06 14.94 15.35
C GLY A 215 3.10 13.90 15.97
N LEU A 216 2.33 13.20 15.13
CA LEU A 216 1.43 12.11 15.51
C LEU A 216 2.06 10.75 15.20
N ALA A 217 1.46 9.71 15.73
CA ALA A 217 1.72 8.32 15.42
C ALA A 217 0.54 7.69 14.68
N ALA A 218 0.85 6.74 13.81
CA ALA A 218 -0.12 5.87 13.16
C ALA A 218 0.25 4.40 13.39
N ASN A 219 -0.75 3.55 13.60
CA ASN A 219 -0.61 2.09 13.49
C ASN A 219 -1.51 1.60 12.37
N LEU A 220 -1.00 0.78 11.46
CA LEU A 220 -1.79 0.15 10.40
C LEU A 220 -2.19 -1.25 10.84
N VAL A 221 -3.49 -1.56 10.80
CA VAL A 221 -4.08 -2.81 11.27
C VAL A 221 -4.78 -3.50 10.12
N GLY A 222 -4.37 -4.75 9.85
CA GLY A 222 -4.95 -5.61 8.82
C GLY A 222 -6.03 -6.55 9.34
N ASP A 223 -6.04 -6.81 10.64
CA ASP A 223 -6.88 -7.81 11.31
C ASP A 223 -8.08 -7.12 11.99
N PHE A 224 -9.26 -7.42 11.46
CA PHE A 224 -10.57 -7.03 11.99
C PHE A 224 -11.63 -7.96 11.42
N VAL A 225 -12.76 -8.12 12.09
CA VAL A 225 -13.91 -8.88 11.61
C VAL A 225 -14.55 -8.14 10.43
N ASP A 226 -14.25 -8.57 9.20
CA ASP A 226 -14.61 -7.85 7.97
C ASP A 226 -16.12 -7.52 7.94
N GLU A 227 -16.99 -8.46 8.30
CA GLU A 227 -18.44 -8.28 8.27
C GLU A 227 -18.94 -7.26 9.30
N GLU A 228 -18.42 -7.28 10.54
CA GLU A 228 -18.78 -6.27 11.55
C GLU A 228 -18.33 -4.88 11.10
N VAL A 229 -17.12 -4.78 10.51
CA VAL A 229 -16.61 -3.50 10.00
C VAL A 229 -17.46 -2.97 8.84
N ASN A 230 -17.76 -3.81 7.85
CA ASN A 230 -18.58 -3.43 6.71
C ASN A 230 -19.99 -2.99 7.15
N ASN A 231 -20.59 -3.68 8.11
CA ASN A 231 -21.92 -3.37 8.63
C ASN A 231 -21.97 -2.00 9.30
N PHE A 232 -21.03 -1.66 10.18
CA PHE A 232 -21.06 -0.34 10.84
C PHE A 232 -20.69 0.80 9.86
N LEU A 233 -19.87 0.52 8.84
CA LEU A 233 -19.59 1.48 7.76
C LEU A 233 -20.79 1.66 6.82
N GLY A 234 -21.78 0.77 6.85
CA GLY A 234 -22.94 0.78 5.97
C GLY A 234 -22.60 0.43 4.52
N ILE A 235 -21.63 -0.46 4.30
CA ILE A 235 -21.18 -0.91 2.98
C ILE A 235 -21.47 -2.40 2.77
N ASP A 236 -21.55 -2.83 1.51
CA ASP A 236 -22.07 -4.16 1.14
C ASP A 236 -21.11 -5.34 1.40
N GLY A 237 -19.82 -5.07 1.66
CA GLY A 237 -18.79 -6.09 1.90
C GLY A 237 -18.47 -6.97 0.68
N SER A 238 -18.96 -6.61 -0.50
CA SER A 238 -18.87 -7.42 -1.73
C SER A 238 -18.32 -6.66 -2.93
N ASN A 239 -18.81 -5.44 -3.19
CA ASN A 239 -18.27 -4.50 -4.15
C ASN A 239 -17.46 -3.40 -3.45
N GLU A 240 -17.88 -2.98 -2.27
CA GLU A 240 -17.08 -2.12 -1.38
C GLU A 240 -16.88 -2.82 -0.05
N ALA A 241 -15.63 -2.97 0.38
CA ALA A 241 -15.29 -3.61 1.64
C ALA A 241 -14.12 -2.92 2.33
N ALA A 242 -14.14 -2.91 3.66
CA ALA A 242 -13.00 -2.53 4.49
C ALA A 242 -11.84 -3.50 4.27
N ILE A 243 -10.64 -2.94 4.16
CA ILE A 243 -9.42 -3.71 3.85
C ILE A 243 -8.23 -3.37 4.74
N MET A 244 -8.24 -2.19 5.38
CA MET A 244 -7.23 -1.77 6.35
C MET A 244 -7.82 -0.75 7.32
N VAL A 245 -7.37 -0.76 8.57
CA VAL A 245 -7.68 0.27 9.57
C VAL A 245 -6.39 0.97 9.96
N ALA A 246 -6.43 2.27 10.23
CA ALA A 246 -5.31 2.99 10.82
C ALA A 246 -5.76 3.71 12.10
N SER A 247 -5.07 3.48 13.21
CA SER A 247 -5.27 4.25 14.44
C SER A 247 -4.33 5.44 14.47
N ILE A 248 -4.86 6.65 14.72
CA ILE A 248 -4.11 7.89 14.74
C ILE A 248 -4.23 8.55 16.10
N GLY A 249 -3.10 8.96 16.67
CA GLY A 249 -3.02 9.62 17.97
C GLY A 249 -1.61 10.12 18.24
N LYS A 250 -1.37 10.70 19.40
CA LYS A 250 -0.02 11.05 19.82
C LYS A 250 0.71 9.82 20.34
N ASP A 251 2.01 9.72 20.05
CA ASP A 251 2.85 8.63 20.52
C ASP A 251 3.04 8.71 22.04
N ALA A 252 2.63 7.66 22.78
CA ALA A 252 2.83 7.56 24.22
C ALA A 252 4.27 7.11 24.60
N GLY A 253 5.14 6.85 23.62
CA GLY A 253 6.53 6.44 23.84
C GLY A 253 6.68 4.98 24.31
N ALA A 254 5.65 4.16 24.13
CA ALA A 254 5.62 2.74 24.48
C ALA A 254 5.01 1.90 23.35
N LEU A 255 5.43 0.64 23.25
CA LEU A 255 4.85 -0.34 22.34
C LEU A 255 3.89 -1.27 23.09
N THR A 256 2.86 -1.78 22.41
CA THR A 256 1.93 -2.77 22.98
C THR A 256 2.28 -4.18 22.57
N GLU A 257 2.28 -5.09 23.54
CA GLU A 257 2.25 -6.54 23.34
C GLU A 257 0.80 -6.98 23.13
N ASP A 258 0.21 -6.63 21.99
CA ASP A 258 -1.12 -7.11 21.66
C ASP A 258 -1.05 -8.57 21.22
N SER A 259 -1.75 -9.44 21.94
CA SER A 259 -2.03 -10.81 21.54
C SER A 259 -3.54 -10.98 21.38
N TYR A 260 -3.98 -11.46 20.22
CA TYR A 260 -5.39 -11.69 19.93
C TYR A 260 -5.55 -12.95 19.07
N THR A 261 -6.79 -13.40 18.95
CA THR A 261 -7.16 -14.54 18.13
C THR A 261 -8.22 -14.09 17.14
N PHE A 262 -8.05 -14.46 15.87
CA PHE A 262 -9.08 -14.27 14.85
C PHE A 262 -9.52 -15.62 14.28
N GLY A 263 -10.77 -15.69 13.82
CA GLY A 263 -11.29 -16.82 13.07
C GLY A 263 -11.13 -16.64 11.56
N MET A 264 -10.88 -17.72 10.83
CA MET A 264 -10.87 -17.78 9.37
C MET A 264 -11.74 -18.92 8.86
N ILE A 265 -12.06 -18.90 7.55
CA ILE A 265 -12.65 -20.06 6.87
C ILE A 265 -11.67 -21.24 6.98
N LYS A 266 -12.17 -22.42 7.35
CA LYS A 266 -11.35 -23.62 7.43
C LYS A 266 -10.87 -24.04 6.03
N PRO A 267 -9.66 -24.58 5.89
CA PRO A 267 -9.11 -24.95 4.58
C PRO A 267 -9.97 -25.95 3.80
N ASP A 268 -10.65 -26.86 4.50
CA ASP A 268 -11.52 -27.86 3.88
C ASP A 268 -12.87 -27.25 3.41
N ASP A 269 -13.22 -26.09 3.96
CA ASP A 269 -14.39 -25.29 3.58
C ASP A 269 -14.04 -24.17 2.58
N ASP A 270 -12.76 -24.08 2.16
CA ASP A 270 -12.25 -23.11 1.17
C ASP A 270 -12.78 -23.47 -0.23
N ILE A 271 -14.04 -23.12 -0.50
CA ILE A 271 -14.70 -23.40 -1.77
C ILE A 271 -14.34 -22.32 -2.80
N ILE A 272 -13.75 -22.80 -3.89
CA ILE A 272 -13.50 -22.02 -5.10
C ILE A 272 -14.81 -21.90 -5.91
N ASN A 273 -15.23 -20.65 -6.15
CA ASN A 273 -16.12 -20.18 -7.21
C ASN A 273 -17.58 -20.64 -7.30
N GLU A 274 -18.03 -21.80 -6.81
CA GLU A 274 -19.40 -22.26 -7.11
C GLU A 274 -20.51 -21.39 -6.49
N LEU A 275 -20.20 -20.57 -5.48
CA LEU A 275 -21.15 -19.71 -4.78
C LEU A 275 -20.98 -18.19 -5.05
N TYR A 276 -19.89 -17.75 -5.70
CA TYR A 276 -19.55 -16.33 -5.80
C TYR A 276 -19.77 -15.75 -7.20
N LYS A 277 -20.25 -14.50 -7.29
CA LYS A 277 -20.55 -13.86 -8.58
C LYS A 277 -19.29 -13.44 -9.36
N SER A 278 -18.12 -13.36 -8.72
CA SER A 278 -16.84 -13.07 -9.38
C SER A 278 -15.61 -13.61 -8.60
N LEU A 279 -14.47 -13.76 -9.29
CA LEU A 279 -13.19 -14.16 -8.66
C LEU A 279 -12.77 -13.20 -7.54
N ILE A 280 -13.04 -11.89 -7.71
CA ILE A 280 -12.70 -10.86 -6.72
C ILE A 280 -13.50 -11.07 -5.43
N GLN A 281 -14.81 -11.33 -5.55
CA GLN A 281 -15.66 -11.61 -4.39
C GLN A 281 -15.23 -12.90 -3.69
N GLY A 282 -14.90 -13.94 -4.46
CA GLY A 282 -14.39 -15.20 -3.93
C GLY A 282 -13.12 -15.01 -3.09
N ILE A 283 -12.08 -14.39 -3.65
CA ILE A 283 -10.84 -14.17 -2.89
C ILE A 283 -11.04 -13.23 -1.70
N HIS A 284 -11.88 -12.19 -1.82
CA HIS A 284 -12.16 -11.29 -0.72
C HIS A 284 -12.83 -12.04 0.44
N LYS A 285 -13.89 -12.82 0.18
CA LYS A 285 -14.57 -13.60 1.22
C LYS A 285 -13.68 -14.68 1.83
N ASN A 286 -12.89 -15.39 1.01
CA ASN A 286 -11.97 -16.44 1.48
C ASN A 286 -10.76 -15.89 2.25
N SER A 287 -10.52 -14.58 2.20
CA SER A 287 -9.50 -13.89 3.00
C SER A 287 -10.12 -13.05 4.12
N ALA A 288 -11.40 -13.20 4.44
CA ALA A 288 -12.06 -12.47 5.52
C ALA A 288 -11.74 -13.08 6.89
N HIS A 289 -11.72 -12.25 7.92
CA HIS A 289 -11.68 -12.68 9.31
C HIS A 289 -13.07 -12.66 9.94
N PHE A 290 -13.25 -13.56 10.91
CA PHE A 290 -14.47 -13.80 11.66
C PHE A 290 -14.15 -13.76 13.15
N MET A 291 -15.19 -13.65 13.97
CA MET A 291 -15.04 -13.92 15.40
C MET A 291 -14.60 -15.38 15.61
N PRO A 292 -13.65 -15.65 16.51
CA PRO A 292 -13.25 -17.02 16.83
C PRO A 292 -14.42 -17.88 17.31
N GLY A 293 -14.51 -19.12 16.83
CA GLY A 293 -15.56 -20.08 17.18
C GLY A 293 -15.18 -21.52 16.81
N GLU A 294 -16.11 -22.46 17.04
CA GLU A 294 -15.90 -23.88 16.71
C GLU A 294 -15.89 -24.13 15.19
N ASP A 295 -16.62 -23.30 14.43
CA ASP A 295 -16.76 -23.40 12.98
C ASP A 295 -15.64 -22.69 12.20
N THR A 296 -14.75 -21.96 12.89
CA THR A 296 -13.65 -21.23 12.26
C THR A 296 -12.30 -21.91 12.50
N LEU A 297 -11.35 -21.67 11.61
CA LEU A 297 -9.94 -21.87 11.90
C LEU A 297 -9.45 -20.71 12.76
N ASN A 298 -9.22 -20.96 14.06
CA ASN A 298 -8.74 -19.94 14.99
C ASN A 298 -7.22 -19.82 14.90
N ILE A 299 -6.74 -18.62 14.63
CA ILE A 299 -5.31 -18.30 14.54
C ILE A 299 -4.96 -17.36 15.67
N ASP A 300 -4.04 -17.81 16.54
CA ASP A 300 -3.47 -16.99 17.58
C ASP A 300 -2.34 -16.14 17.02
N VAL A 301 -2.43 -14.85 17.32
CA VAL A 301 -1.51 -13.85 16.85
C VAL A 301 -0.68 -13.36 18.02
N LYS A 302 0.64 -13.55 17.90
CA LYS A 302 1.65 -12.97 18.79
C LYS A 302 2.78 -12.45 17.93
N PHE A 303 2.92 -11.14 17.85
CA PHE A 303 3.98 -10.55 17.05
C PHE A 303 5.25 -10.38 17.88
N PRO A 304 6.39 -10.89 17.40
CA PRO A 304 7.66 -10.49 17.97
C PRO A 304 7.91 -9.02 17.61
N HIS A 305 8.02 -8.14 18.61
CA HIS A 305 8.39 -6.72 18.44
C HIS A 305 9.84 -6.53 18.04
N THR A 306 10.29 -7.25 17.02
CA THR A 306 11.66 -7.24 16.54
C THR A 306 11.66 -6.97 15.05
N PHE A 307 12.40 -5.93 14.66
CA PHE A 307 12.77 -5.76 13.26
C PHE A 307 13.46 -7.02 12.77
N SER A 308 12.87 -7.63 11.76
CA SER A 308 13.49 -8.71 11.02
C SER A 308 13.47 -8.35 9.55
N PHE A 309 14.48 -8.79 8.81
CA PHE A 309 14.43 -8.82 7.36
C PHE A 309 14.08 -10.25 6.95
N SER A 310 13.39 -10.45 5.84
CA SER A 310 13.33 -11.79 5.25
C SER A 310 14.73 -12.18 4.79
N PRO A 311 15.43 -13.13 5.46
CA PRO A 311 16.75 -13.50 5.01
C PRO A 311 16.64 -14.19 3.66
N LYS A 312 17.62 -13.90 2.81
CA LYS A 312 17.85 -14.63 1.57
C LYS A 312 19.32 -14.94 1.48
N GLU A 313 19.67 -16.21 1.28
CA GLU A 313 21.06 -16.61 1.18
C GLU A 313 21.69 -16.03 -0.07
N ALA A 314 22.79 -15.28 0.10
CA ALA A 314 23.61 -14.80 -1.00
C ALA A 314 24.37 -15.99 -1.62
N ARG A 315 24.35 -16.08 -2.94
CA ARG A 315 25.02 -17.13 -3.74
C ARG A 315 26.16 -16.57 -4.59
N GLU A 316 26.23 -15.25 -4.74
CA GLU A 316 27.21 -14.50 -5.52
C GLU A 316 27.87 -13.40 -4.67
N ASP A 317 28.89 -12.75 -5.23
CA ASP A 317 29.60 -11.65 -4.55
C ASP A 317 28.71 -10.41 -4.37
N PHE A 318 28.93 -9.73 -3.24
CA PHE A 318 28.30 -8.44 -2.96
C PHE A 318 29.00 -7.29 -3.66
N VAL A 319 28.18 -6.31 -4.05
CA VAL A 319 28.57 -4.96 -4.42
C VAL A 319 28.16 -4.04 -3.28
N ASP A 320 29.12 -3.27 -2.77
CA ASP A 320 28.89 -2.28 -1.73
C ASP A 320 28.10 -1.08 -2.29
N LEU A 321 27.12 -0.62 -1.52
CA LEU A 321 26.45 0.65 -1.77
C LEU A 321 27.15 1.75 -0.97
N PRO A 322 27.27 2.98 -1.51
CA PRO A 322 27.75 4.12 -0.72
C PRO A 322 26.76 4.45 0.40
N ALA A 323 27.17 5.30 1.35
CA ALA A 323 26.25 5.80 2.36
C ALA A 323 25.06 6.57 1.73
N PRO A 324 23.85 6.48 2.30
CA PRO A 324 22.70 7.22 1.79
C PRO A 324 22.89 8.73 2.00
N ILE A 325 22.20 9.53 1.18
CA ILE A 325 22.28 10.99 1.23
C ILE A 325 21.67 11.49 2.56
N PRO A 326 22.41 12.25 3.38
CA PRO A 326 22.08 12.41 4.81
C PRO A 326 20.89 13.33 5.12
N ALA A 327 20.40 14.16 4.19
CA ALA A 327 19.13 14.87 4.29
C ALA A 327 18.88 15.72 3.05
N VAL A 328 17.64 15.75 2.56
CA VAL A 328 17.17 16.77 1.61
C VAL A 328 16.27 17.74 2.36
N VAL A 329 16.34 19.05 2.09
CA VAL A 329 15.62 20.13 2.82
C VAL A 329 14.10 20.18 2.52
N LYS A 330 13.50 19.09 2.03
CA LYS A 330 12.06 19.04 1.75
C LYS A 330 11.28 18.54 2.96
N THR A 331 10.13 19.16 3.19
CA THR A 331 9.21 18.77 4.27
C THR A 331 8.25 17.69 3.78
N VAL A 332 7.60 16.97 4.71
CA VAL A 332 6.60 15.93 4.36
C VAL A 332 5.51 16.48 3.43
N HIS A 333 4.98 17.66 3.75
CA HIS A 333 3.95 18.32 2.95
C HIS A 333 4.43 18.55 1.51
N GLN A 334 5.62 19.14 1.33
CA GLN A 334 6.17 19.42 0.00
C GLN A 334 6.38 18.14 -0.82
N VAL A 335 6.90 17.07 -0.19
CA VAL A 335 7.15 15.79 -0.88
C VAL A 335 5.83 15.16 -1.33
N ILE A 336 4.88 14.97 -0.43
CA ILE A 336 3.58 14.33 -0.75
C ILE A 336 2.78 15.18 -1.75
N GLU A 337 2.72 16.50 -1.57
CA GLU A 337 1.95 17.38 -2.45
C GLU A 337 2.47 17.36 -3.89
N THR A 338 3.78 17.32 -4.07
CA THR A 338 4.43 17.39 -5.40
C THR A 338 4.69 16.03 -6.05
N ARG A 339 4.55 14.91 -5.31
CA ARG A 339 4.76 13.54 -5.82
C ARG A 339 3.86 13.24 -7.01
N ARG A 340 4.42 12.86 -8.16
CA ARG A 340 3.64 12.47 -9.35
C ARG A 340 4.26 11.25 -10.02
N SER A 341 3.41 10.49 -10.71
CA SER A 341 3.86 9.44 -11.63
C SER A 341 4.38 10.07 -12.92
N SER A 342 5.66 9.88 -13.21
CA SER A 342 6.31 10.34 -14.43
C SER A 342 5.99 9.42 -15.60
N TYR A 343 5.68 9.98 -16.77
CA TYR A 343 5.44 9.21 -17.99
C TYR A 343 6.63 9.24 -18.94
N ASN A 344 7.45 10.28 -18.85
CA ASN A 344 8.62 10.49 -19.67
C ASN A 344 9.86 10.36 -18.80
N PHE A 345 10.80 9.55 -19.26
CA PHE A 345 12.10 9.35 -18.60
C PHE A 345 13.19 9.68 -19.61
N LEU A 346 14.16 10.47 -19.17
CA LEU A 346 15.38 10.75 -19.89
C LEU A 346 16.42 9.70 -19.50
N ARG A 347 17.27 9.28 -20.45
CA ARG A 347 18.36 8.33 -20.21
C ARG A 347 19.56 8.96 -19.51
N ILE A 348 19.29 9.71 -18.45
CA ILE A 348 20.29 10.34 -17.61
C ILE A 348 20.56 9.41 -16.43
N SER A 349 21.83 9.14 -16.15
CA SER A 349 22.25 8.25 -15.09
C SER A 349 21.81 8.77 -13.72
N LEU A 350 21.36 7.87 -12.84
CA LEU A 350 21.33 8.15 -11.40
C LEU A 350 22.75 8.07 -10.82
N SER A 351 23.02 8.75 -9.70
CA SER A 351 24.19 8.40 -8.89
C SER A 351 23.94 7.10 -8.12
N ASP A 352 25.03 6.43 -7.72
CA ASP A 352 25.02 5.33 -6.76
C ASP A 352 24.50 5.77 -5.38
N GLU A 353 24.78 7.00 -4.93
CA GLU A 353 24.21 7.58 -3.70
C GLU A 353 22.69 7.74 -3.77
N GLU A 354 22.14 8.15 -4.92
CA GLU A 354 20.69 8.24 -5.14
C GLU A 354 20.04 6.85 -5.06
N LEU A 355 20.63 5.85 -5.72
CA LEU A 355 20.14 4.47 -5.64
C LEU A 355 20.26 3.92 -4.21
N SER A 356 21.41 4.15 -3.56
CA SER A 356 21.65 3.77 -2.17
C SER A 356 20.57 4.33 -1.25
N THR A 357 20.27 5.63 -1.37
CA THR A 357 19.23 6.28 -0.57
C THR A 357 17.86 5.63 -0.78
N LEU A 358 17.46 5.37 -2.04
CA LEU A 358 16.20 4.70 -2.35
C LEU A 358 16.09 3.31 -1.70
N LEU A 359 17.17 2.52 -1.74
CA LEU A 359 17.21 1.18 -1.14
C LEU A 359 17.33 1.20 0.39
N TRP A 360 18.03 2.19 0.93
CA TRP A 360 18.16 2.37 2.38
C TRP A 360 16.79 2.57 3.03
N GLU A 361 15.95 3.42 2.43
CA GLU A 361 14.63 3.70 2.97
C GLU A 361 13.67 2.51 2.87
N LEU A 362 13.93 1.51 2.02
CA LEU A 362 13.14 0.27 1.95
C LEU A 362 13.32 -0.65 3.17
N ARG A 363 14.41 -0.50 3.94
CA ARG A 363 14.75 -1.43 5.03
C ARG A 363 13.68 -1.50 6.10
N ASN A 364 13.03 -0.38 6.39
CA ASN A 364 12.11 -0.27 7.50
C ASN A 364 10.71 0.11 7.04
N VAL A 365 10.28 -0.19 5.81
CA VAL A 365 8.87 0.08 5.46
C VAL A 365 7.99 -0.68 6.43
N PRO A 366 7.02 -0.01 7.12
CA PRO A 366 6.14 -0.69 8.05
C PRO A 366 5.42 -1.80 7.29
N SER A 367 5.88 -3.04 7.44
CA SER A 367 5.08 -4.17 7.00
C SER A 367 3.97 -4.31 8.03
N LEU A 368 2.75 -4.55 7.58
CA LEU A 368 1.73 -5.04 8.51
C LEU A 368 2.33 -6.22 9.27
N TYR A 369 2.44 -6.05 10.59
CA TYR A 369 2.92 -7.05 11.54
C TYR A 369 4.42 -7.37 11.55
N ASP A 370 5.27 -6.48 11.04
CA ASP A 370 6.74 -6.63 11.07
C ASP A 370 7.24 -7.98 10.51
N TYR A 371 6.45 -8.54 9.60
CA TYR A 371 6.73 -9.78 8.91
C TYR A 371 7.00 -9.48 7.44
N PRO A 372 8.16 -8.88 7.12
CA PRO A 372 8.50 -8.52 5.76
C PRO A 372 8.78 -9.79 5.00
N SER A 373 7.77 -10.37 4.35
CA SER A 373 7.94 -11.47 3.42
C SER A 373 8.20 -10.95 2.00
N TYR A 374 9.03 -9.91 1.86
CA TYR A 374 9.34 -9.34 0.56
C TYR A 374 10.83 -9.35 0.24
N PHE A 375 11.14 -9.41 -1.05
CA PHE A 375 12.49 -9.23 -1.57
C PHE A 375 12.49 -8.25 -2.74
N THR A 376 13.60 -7.54 -2.92
CA THR A 376 13.72 -6.48 -3.92
C THR A 376 14.77 -6.86 -4.96
N TYR A 377 14.29 -7.14 -6.17
CA TYR A 377 15.14 -7.33 -7.34
C TYR A 377 15.29 -6.03 -8.10
N LEU A 378 16.46 -5.78 -8.65
CA LEU A 378 16.76 -4.60 -9.44
C LEU A 378 17.19 -5.00 -10.84
N VAL A 379 16.71 -4.26 -11.83
CA VAL A 379 17.30 -4.22 -13.17
C VAL A 379 17.93 -2.85 -13.36
N VAL A 380 19.25 -2.80 -13.26
CA VAL A 380 20.06 -1.59 -13.37
C VAL A 380 20.42 -1.37 -14.84
N ASN A 381 19.99 -0.23 -15.39
CA ASN A 381 20.22 0.12 -16.79
C ASN A 381 21.12 1.35 -16.99
N ASN A 382 21.22 2.24 -16.00
CA ASN A 382 22.06 3.45 -16.05
C ASN A 382 22.24 4.08 -14.64
N VAL A 383 23.13 3.51 -13.83
CA VAL A 383 23.50 4.06 -12.51
C VAL A 383 25.02 4.20 -12.47
N LYS A 384 25.53 5.37 -12.09
CA LYS A 384 26.97 5.60 -12.01
C LYS A 384 27.60 4.65 -11.00
N GLY A 385 28.79 4.13 -11.30
CA GLY A 385 29.52 3.22 -10.41
C GLY A 385 28.99 1.78 -10.39
N LEU A 386 27.85 1.49 -11.01
CA LEU A 386 27.28 0.15 -11.09
C LEU A 386 27.27 -0.38 -12.51
N GLU A 387 27.55 -1.67 -12.66
CA GLU A 387 27.40 -2.34 -13.93
C GLU A 387 25.92 -2.52 -14.29
N ASN A 388 25.61 -2.51 -15.59
CA ASN A 388 24.26 -2.86 -16.02
C ASN A 388 24.02 -4.36 -15.80
N GLY A 389 22.88 -4.67 -15.19
CA GLY A 389 22.54 -6.05 -14.88
C GLY A 389 21.36 -6.20 -13.94
N ILE A 390 21.21 -7.42 -13.43
CA ILE A 390 20.20 -7.80 -12.45
C ILE A 390 20.88 -7.98 -11.10
N TYR A 391 20.28 -7.41 -10.07
CA TYR A 391 20.75 -7.48 -8.69
C TYR A 391 19.64 -7.91 -7.76
N LEU A 392 20.01 -8.51 -6.64
CA LEU A 392 19.15 -8.71 -5.48
C LEU A 392 19.63 -7.78 -4.36
N TYR A 393 18.72 -7.05 -3.72
CA TYR A 393 19.08 -6.20 -2.59
C TYR A 393 18.96 -6.95 -1.26
N HIS A 394 20.01 -6.85 -0.45
CA HIS A 394 20.14 -7.42 0.89
C HIS A 394 20.01 -6.29 1.94
N PRO A 395 18.80 -6.05 2.48
CA PRO A 395 18.53 -4.93 3.38
C PRO A 395 19.24 -5.05 4.74
N GLU A 396 19.55 -6.27 5.18
CA GLU A 396 20.27 -6.54 6.43
C GLU A 396 21.70 -6.02 6.42
N HIS A 397 22.33 -6.01 5.25
CA HIS A 397 23.71 -5.56 5.05
C HIS A 397 23.79 -4.23 4.28
N HIS A 398 22.68 -3.78 3.71
CA HIS A 398 22.63 -2.69 2.73
C HIS A 398 23.60 -2.92 1.57
N LYS A 399 23.49 -4.09 0.93
CA LYS A 399 24.34 -4.49 -0.20
C LYS A 399 23.52 -5.00 -1.38
N LEU A 400 24.12 -4.98 -2.56
CA LEU A 400 23.57 -5.61 -3.75
C LEU A 400 24.31 -6.91 -4.04
N GLU A 401 23.59 -7.99 -4.29
CA GLU A 401 24.15 -9.21 -4.86
C GLU A 401 24.02 -9.16 -6.40
N PHE A 402 25.13 -9.32 -7.12
CA PHE A 402 25.13 -9.25 -8.58
C PHE A 402 24.75 -10.59 -9.21
N LEU A 403 23.54 -10.67 -9.79
CA LEU A 403 23.01 -11.93 -10.31
C LEU A 403 23.37 -12.18 -11.77
N ARG A 404 23.37 -11.12 -12.59
CA ARG A 404 23.56 -11.26 -14.04
C ARG A 404 23.96 -9.96 -14.72
N ARG A 405 25.07 -9.97 -15.45
CA ARG A 405 25.51 -8.87 -16.33
C ARG A 405 24.62 -8.77 -17.57
N GLY A 406 24.22 -7.56 -17.95
CA GLY A 406 23.57 -7.30 -19.23
C GLY A 406 22.81 -5.98 -19.29
N THR A 407 22.47 -5.55 -20.51
CA THR A 407 21.57 -4.40 -20.72
C THR A 407 20.20 -4.92 -21.12
N TYR A 408 19.19 -4.66 -20.28
CA TYR A 408 17.91 -5.35 -20.35
C TYR A 408 16.71 -4.46 -20.65
N ARG A 409 16.94 -3.21 -21.08
CA ARG A 409 15.88 -2.22 -21.33
C ARG A 409 14.74 -2.78 -22.19
N GLY A 410 15.08 -3.41 -23.31
CA GLY A 410 14.12 -4.02 -24.23
C GLY A 410 13.34 -5.16 -23.57
N ASP A 411 14.06 -6.05 -22.88
CA ASP A 411 13.48 -7.20 -22.18
C ASP A 411 12.49 -6.75 -21.09
N ILE A 412 12.90 -5.84 -20.19
CA ILE A 412 12.01 -5.38 -19.12
C ILE A 412 10.85 -4.54 -19.65
N SER A 413 11.04 -3.77 -20.71
CA SER A 413 9.95 -3.04 -21.37
C SER A 413 8.92 -4.03 -21.91
N PHE A 414 9.38 -5.05 -22.65
CA PHE A 414 8.52 -6.10 -23.18
C PHE A 414 7.78 -6.87 -22.07
N LEU A 415 8.52 -7.33 -21.06
CA LEU A 415 7.97 -8.10 -19.93
C LEU A 415 6.95 -7.32 -19.10
N THR A 416 7.01 -5.99 -19.15
CA THR A 416 6.06 -5.10 -18.47
C THR A 416 4.98 -4.57 -19.42
N LEU A 417 4.61 -5.35 -20.45
CA LEU A 417 3.60 -5.01 -21.46
C LEU A 417 3.97 -3.80 -22.33
N ALA A 418 5.20 -3.78 -22.83
CA ALA A 418 5.74 -2.77 -23.76
C ALA A 418 5.62 -1.32 -23.28
N GLN A 419 5.91 -1.08 -22.00
CA GLN A 419 5.86 0.26 -21.42
C GLN A 419 7.12 1.08 -21.74
N ASP A 420 7.01 2.09 -22.62
CA ASP A 420 8.12 2.97 -23.01
C ASP A 420 8.85 3.65 -21.84
N ALA A 421 8.12 3.98 -20.77
CA ALA A 421 8.70 4.55 -19.56
C ALA A 421 9.73 3.62 -18.92
N VAL A 422 9.47 2.31 -18.93
CA VAL A 422 10.37 1.27 -18.38
C VAL A 422 11.61 1.15 -19.23
N PHE A 423 11.48 1.24 -20.56
CA PHE A 423 12.61 1.19 -21.48
C PHE A 423 13.63 2.32 -21.21
N ASN A 424 13.16 3.51 -20.81
CA ASN A 424 14.00 4.69 -20.62
C ASN A 424 14.45 4.94 -19.18
N SER A 425 13.94 4.18 -18.20
CA SER A 425 14.33 4.34 -16.79
C SER A 425 15.80 4.00 -16.52
N SER A 426 16.34 4.52 -15.43
CA SER A 426 17.70 4.23 -15.00
C SER A 426 17.79 2.91 -14.23
N VAL A 427 16.75 2.62 -13.45
CA VAL A 427 16.59 1.37 -12.70
C VAL A 427 15.12 0.98 -12.63
N ALA A 428 14.85 -0.32 -12.63
CA ALA A 428 13.56 -0.90 -12.29
C ALA A 428 13.71 -1.77 -11.03
N LEU A 429 12.88 -1.54 -10.03
CA LEU A 429 12.79 -2.33 -8.80
C LEU A 429 11.54 -3.21 -8.90
N PHE A 430 11.67 -4.49 -8.57
CA PHE A 430 10.58 -5.45 -8.52
C PHE A 430 10.49 -6.03 -7.12
N PHE A 431 9.29 -5.94 -6.54
CA PHE A 431 8.98 -6.47 -5.23
C PHE A 431 8.35 -7.85 -5.39
N THR A 432 8.94 -8.81 -4.69
CA THR A 432 8.55 -10.21 -4.72
C THR A 432 8.11 -10.66 -3.34
N THR A 433 7.31 -11.72 -3.25
CA THR A 433 6.93 -12.34 -1.98
C THR A 433 6.90 -13.85 -2.14
N ASP A 434 7.51 -14.56 -1.20
CA ASP A 434 7.35 -16.00 -1.07
C ASP A 434 6.02 -16.33 -0.37
N PHE A 435 5.11 -16.97 -1.11
CA PHE A 435 3.80 -17.33 -0.60
C PHE A 435 3.83 -18.41 0.49
N GLU A 436 4.88 -19.21 0.61
CA GLU A 436 5.02 -20.11 1.77
C GLU A 436 5.32 -19.34 3.05
N LYS A 437 6.12 -18.27 2.96
CA LYS A 437 6.49 -17.48 4.14
C LYS A 437 5.28 -16.78 4.77
N ILE A 438 4.29 -16.35 3.98
CA ILE A 438 3.06 -15.70 4.47
C ILE A 438 1.91 -16.68 4.80
N ASN A 439 2.12 -17.99 4.68
CA ASN A 439 1.07 -18.98 4.95
C ASN A 439 0.56 -18.96 6.40
N ILE A 440 1.33 -18.37 7.33
CA ILE A 440 0.90 -18.13 8.72
C ILE A 440 -0.37 -17.26 8.81
N PHE A 441 -0.64 -16.45 7.79
CA PHE A 441 -1.84 -15.62 7.68
C PHE A 441 -2.92 -16.24 6.77
N ALA A 442 -2.73 -17.49 6.32
CA ALA A 442 -3.60 -18.15 5.34
C ALA A 442 -3.97 -17.20 4.18
N ASN A 443 -5.18 -17.30 3.62
CA ASN A 443 -5.62 -16.47 2.48
C ASN A 443 -5.52 -14.95 2.73
N ARG A 444 -5.53 -14.50 3.99
CA ARG A 444 -5.35 -13.08 4.36
C ARG A 444 -3.96 -12.55 4.04
N GLY A 445 -2.94 -13.41 4.10
CA GLY A 445 -1.56 -13.06 3.76
C GLY A 445 -1.42 -12.45 2.35
N TYR A 446 -2.31 -12.82 1.43
CA TYR A 446 -2.35 -12.24 0.07
C TYR A 446 -2.64 -10.73 0.10
N ARG A 447 -3.52 -10.28 1.00
CA ARG A 447 -3.81 -8.86 1.20
C ARG A 447 -2.56 -8.14 1.71
N TYR A 448 -1.92 -8.70 2.74
CA TYR A 448 -0.73 -8.12 3.38
C TYR A 448 0.43 -7.99 2.42
N ALA A 449 0.68 -9.01 1.60
CA ALA A 449 1.72 -8.95 0.57
C ALA A 449 1.50 -7.78 -0.41
N HIS A 450 0.27 -7.55 -0.85
CA HIS A 450 -0.05 -6.46 -1.79
C HIS A 450 -0.09 -5.08 -1.13
N PHE A 451 -0.54 -4.97 0.12
CA PHE A 451 -0.41 -3.73 0.90
C PHE A 451 1.07 -3.35 1.04
N ASN A 452 1.92 -4.31 1.44
CA ASN A 452 3.35 -4.09 1.58
C ASN A 452 3.98 -3.62 0.25
N VAL A 453 3.61 -4.21 -0.89
CA VAL A 453 4.07 -3.76 -2.22
C VAL A 453 3.64 -2.31 -2.50
N GLY A 454 2.40 -1.95 -2.18
CA GLY A 454 1.91 -0.56 -2.29
C GLY A 454 2.70 0.41 -1.41
N MET A 455 2.97 0.03 -0.16
CA MET A 455 3.74 0.85 0.78
C MET A 455 5.22 1.00 0.37
N LEU A 456 5.87 -0.09 -0.02
CA LEU A 456 7.24 -0.08 -0.57
C LEU A 456 7.32 0.81 -1.80
N SER A 457 6.32 0.73 -2.67
CA SER A 457 6.24 1.56 -3.87
C SER A 457 6.05 3.04 -3.51
N GLU A 458 5.15 3.38 -2.59
CA GLU A 458 4.94 4.78 -2.18
C GLU A 458 6.17 5.36 -1.50
N ASN A 459 6.87 4.57 -0.67
CA ASN A 459 8.12 5.01 -0.09
C ASN A 459 9.16 5.38 -1.16
N ILE A 460 9.31 4.56 -2.22
CA ILE A 460 10.16 4.91 -3.36
C ILE A 460 9.64 6.16 -4.07
N TYR A 461 8.31 6.31 -4.22
CA TYR A 461 7.72 7.51 -4.82
C TYR A 461 8.08 8.78 -4.05
N LEU A 462 7.90 8.77 -2.74
CA LEU A 462 8.17 9.91 -1.86
C LEU A 462 9.66 10.19 -1.77
N THR A 463 10.50 9.15 -1.63
CA THR A 463 11.96 9.29 -1.58
C THR A 463 12.53 9.79 -2.91
N ALA A 464 12.07 9.26 -4.05
CA ALA A 464 12.42 9.77 -5.37
C ALA A 464 11.98 11.23 -5.54
N THR A 465 10.76 11.57 -5.11
CA THR A 465 10.27 12.96 -5.14
C THR A 465 11.12 13.88 -4.27
N ALA A 466 11.52 13.42 -3.08
CA ALA A 466 12.41 14.15 -2.19
C ALA A 466 13.74 14.48 -2.89
N LEU A 467 14.35 13.47 -3.54
CA LEU A 467 15.60 13.58 -4.31
C LEU A 467 15.45 14.33 -5.66
N GLY A 468 14.23 14.69 -6.08
CA GLY A 468 14.00 15.34 -7.38
C GLY A 468 14.12 14.39 -8.57
N LEU A 469 13.85 13.10 -8.35
CA LEU A 469 13.86 12.04 -9.35
C LEU A 469 12.45 11.78 -9.90
N ALA A 470 12.42 11.23 -11.12
CA ALA A 470 11.21 10.73 -11.75
C ALA A 470 10.94 9.30 -11.30
N VAL A 471 9.67 8.95 -11.11
CA VAL A 471 9.25 7.65 -10.60
C VAL A 471 7.90 7.22 -11.17
N ARG A 472 7.72 5.92 -11.39
CA ARG A 472 6.45 5.34 -11.86
C ARG A 472 6.28 3.89 -11.40
N GLY A 473 5.09 3.53 -10.92
CA GLY A 473 4.72 2.16 -10.59
C GLY A 473 4.51 1.27 -11.81
N ILE A 474 4.82 -0.02 -11.63
CA ILE A 474 4.60 -1.13 -12.56
C ILE A 474 3.63 -2.11 -11.87
N GLY A 475 2.41 -2.21 -12.39
CA GLY A 475 1.42 -3.20 -11.93
C GLY A 475 1.19 -4.35 -12.92
N ASN A 476 1.37 -4.10 -14.22
CA ASN A 476 1.16 -5.10 -15.27
C ASN A 476 2.50 -5.62 -15.81
N PHE A 477 2.61 -6.93 -15.87
CA PHE A 477 3.77 -7.64 -16.40
C PHE A 477 3.36 -9.10 -16.70
N PHE A 478 4.15 -9.79 -17.51
CA PHE A 478 4.00 -11.23 -17.72
C PHE A 478 4.58 -11.97 -16.51
N ASP A 479 3.73 -12.35 -15.55
CA ASP A 479 4.13 -12.82 -14.21
C ASP A 479 5.21 -13.93 -14.26
N ASP A 480 4.95 -15.05 -14.94
CA ASP A 480 5.89 -16.19 -14.97
C ASP A 480 7.16 -15.90 -15.78
N SER A 481 7.02 -15.18 -16.89
CA SER A 481 8.16 -14.77 -17.72
C SER A 481 9.07 -13.81 -16.97
N LEU A 482 8.51 -12.88 -16.19
CA LEU A 482 9.27 -11.94 -15.39
C LEU A 482 9.95 -12.64 -14.21
N ASN A 483 9.26 -13.55 -13.50
CA ASN A 483 9.84 -14.39 -12.46
C ASN A 483 11.06 -15.16 -13.01
N THR A 484 10.90 -15.81 -14.16
CA THR A 484 11.97 -16.57 -14.84
C THR A 484 13.12 -15.65 -15.25
N PHE A 485 12.80 -14.48 -15.82
CA PHE A 485 13.79 -13.51 -16.28
C PHE A 485 14.67 -13.00 -15.14
N LEU A 486 14.06 -12.65 -13.99
CA LEU A 486 14.74 -12.19 -12.78
C LEU A 486 15.48 -13.31 -12.03
N ARG A 487 15.21 -14.58 -12.37
CA ARG A 487 15.69 -15.77 -11.64
C ARG A 487 15.32 -15.71 -10.16
N VAL A 488 14.03 -15.48 -9.88
CA VAL A 488 13.49 -15.61 -8.52
C VAL A 488 13.88 -16.97 -7.96
N ARG A 489 14.36 -17.00 -6.71
CA ARG A 489 15.11 -18.15 -6.18
C ARG A 489 14.20 -19.15 -5.48
N GLU A 490 13.17 -18.65 -4.79
CA GLU A 490 12.29 -19.53 -4.03
C GLU A 490 11.18 -20.07 -4.94
N PRO A 491 10.80 -21.35 -4.78
CA PRO A 491 9.82 -21.99 -5.66
C PRO A 491 8.42 -21.38 -5.59
N HIS A 492 8.11 -20.65 -4.51
CA HIS A 492 6.81 -20.00 -4.27
C HIS A 492 6.92 -18.48 -4.24
N GLU A 493 8.06 -17.93 -4.64
CA GLU A 493 8.29 -16.49 -4.75
C GLU A 493 7.75 -15.95 -6.07
N ASN A 494 6.95 -14.90 -5.98
CA ASN A 494 6.31 -14.27 -7.12
C ASN A 494 6.53 -12.76 -7.10
N VAL A 495 6.81 -12.17 -8.26
CA VAL A 495 6.75 -10.71 -8.44
C VAL A 495 5.30 -10.26 -8.28
N LEU A 496 5.09 -9.32 -7.37
CA LEU A 496 3.76 -8.75 -7.11
C LEU A 496 3.61 -7.36 -7.73
N GLY A 497 4.68 -6.58 -7.82
CA GLY A 497 4.68 -5.23 -8.36
C GLY A 497 6.09 -4.69 -8.52
N GLY A 498 6.21 -3.46 -9.00
CA GLY A 498 7.49 -2.79 -9.10
C GLY A 498 7.38 -1.28 -9.30
N VAL A 499 8.53 -0.63 -9.35
CA VAL A 499 8.67 0.81 -9.61
C VAL A 499 9.88 1.05 -10.50
N ILE A 500 9.79 2.02 -11.39
CA ILE A 500 10.94 2.53 -12.15
C ILE A 500 11.34 3.89 -11.63
N VAL A 501 12.65 4.16 -11.65
CA VAL A 501 13.22 5.45 -11.24
C VAL A 501 14.21 5.94 -12.30
N GLY A 502 14.25 7.25 -12.49
CA GLY A 502 15.17 7.93 -13.39
C GLY A 502 15.05 9.45 -13.29
N ARG A 503 15.33 10.17 -14.39
CA ARG A 503 15.14 11.62 -14.51
C ARG A 503 14.05 11.89 -15.56
N SER A 504 13.28 12.98 -15.44
CA SER A 504 12.22 13.37 -16.38
C SER A 504 12.35 14.79 -16.86
#